data_AF-A0A1V4IMP5-F1
#
_entry.id   AF-A0A1V4IMP5-F1
#
_cell.length_a   1.000
_cell.length_b   1.000
_cell.length_c   1.000
_cell.angle_alpha   90.00
_cell.angle_beta   90.00
_cell.angle_gamma   90.00
#
_symmetry.space_group_name_H-M   'P 1'
#
loop_
_entity.id
_entity.type
_entity.pdbx_description
1 polymer ?
#
loop_
_entity_poly.entity_id
_entity_poly.type
_entity_poly.pdbx_seq_one_letter_code
_entity_poly.pdbx_strand_id
1 'polypeptide(L)'
;MEQKIYDGRIYSCNKIYVDLDSLEDVLRKDVVNRYNMLKSNKSHKTVELFTRDMKLPFILKNCNVDSIRYFIISNQDKNRGALENLVMENNNKLLGILGNYINRCLIYVKRYFGGKLPAGNVDTNIKKSINNLYDNVGKMIESKQFNSALDEIFIYIKKANEYFDNNQPWIQVDENRSENEQVLYNCIIIIANLSNLLEPFMPECCSKIRRFLDISIPKWEYIEETKIIKVNKLSPLFDWIDIDDIKDDIKKYNYNSLKGGIS
;
A
#
# COMPACT_ATOMS: atom_id res chain seq x y z
N MET A 1 -24.94 7.73 27.00
CA MET A 1 -24.07 6.53 26.96
C MET A 1 -24.85 5.49 26.19
N GLU A 2 -24.61 5.37 24.89
CA GLU A 2 -25.26 4.37 24.04
C GLU A 2 -24.16 3.65 23.25
N GLN A 3 -23.86 2.42 23.66
CA GLN A 3 -23.11 1.48 22.83
C GLN A 3 -24.11 0.89 21.84
N LYS A 4 -23.83 1.00 20.54
CA LYS A 4 -24.59 0.27 19.52
C LYS A 4 -23.73 -0.83 18.94
N ILE A 5 -24.24 -2.06 19.07
CA ILE A 5 -23.69 -3.27 18.47
C ILE A 5 -24.28 -3.37 17.08
N TYR A 6 -23.43 -3.41 16.06
CA TYR A 6 -23.81 -3.89 14.74
C TYR A 6 -22.80 -4.97 14.33
N ASP A 7 -23.35 -6.13 13.94
CA ASP A 7 -22.62 -7.32 13.48
C ASP A 7 -21.49 -7.80 14.42
N GLY A 8 -21.76 -7.77 15.73
CA GLY A 8 -20.86 -8.30 16.75
C GLY A 8 -19.69 -7.39 17.16
N ARG A 9 -19.68 -6.11 16.80
CA ARG A 9 -18.63 -5.15 17.20
C ARG A 9 -19.20 -3.95 17.95
N ILE A 10 -18.54 -3.57 19.06
CA ILE A 10 -18.94 -2.50 19.99
C ILE A 10 -18.04 -1.28 19.80
N TYR A 11 -18.63 -0.08 19.74
CA TYR A 11 -17.91 1.19 19.64
C TYR A 11 -18.45 2.24 20.63
N SER A 12 -17.59 3.00 21.29
CA SER A 12 -17.97 4.19 22.08
C SER A 12 -16.91 5.31 22.01
N CYS A 13 -17.38 6.55 21.91
CA CYS A 13 -16.60 7.78 21.72
C CYS A 13 -15.65 8.12 22.87
N ASN A 14 -14.35 8.14 22.55
CA ASN A 14 -13.33 9.10 23.03
C ASN A 14 -12.01 9.05 22.23
N LYS A 15 -11.94 8.25 21.16
CA LYS A 15 -10.90 8.24 20.14
C LYS A 15 -11.60 8.21 18.79
N ILE A 16 -11.15 9.06 17.87
CA ILE A 16 -11.68 9.15 16.52
C ILE A 16 -11.31 7.86 15.79
N TYR A 17 -12.28 6.95 15.65
CA TYR A 17 -12.15 5.72 14.87
C TYR A 17 -12.92 5.94 13.57
N VAL A 18 -12.19 6.13 12.48
CA VAL A 18 -12.79 6.09 11.14
C VAL A 18 -13.08 4.62 10.83
N ASP A 19 -14.36 4.28 10.73
CA ASP A 19 -14.85 2.95 10.40
C ASP A 19 -14.28 2.52 9.04
N LEU A 20 -13.46 1.45 9.02
CA LEU A 20 -12.82 0.91 7.82
C LEU A 20 -13.84 0.37 6.82
N ASP A 21 -15.01 -0.10 7.26
CA ASP A 21 -16.08 -0.52 6.36
C ASP A 21 -16.78 0.72 5.79
N SER A 22 -16.95 1.79 6.58
CA SER A 22 -17.39 3.10 6.06
C SER A 22 -16.34 3.73 5.14
N LEU A 23 -15.05 3.49 5.36
CA LEU A 23 -13.96 4.04 4.57
C LEU A 23 -13.76 3.25 3.29
N GLU A 24 -13.91 1.92 3.34
CA GLU A 24 -13.97 1.06 2.17
C GLU A 24 -15.25 1.33 1.39
N ASP A 25 -16.38 1.62 2.05
CA ASP A 25 -17.59 2.09 1.38
C ASP A 25 -17.44 3.51 0.87
N VAL A 26 -16.72 4.42 1.54
CA VAL A 26 -16.47 5.80 1.06
C VAL A 26 -15.45 5.77 -0.06
N LEU A 27 -14.49 4.86 -0.07
CA LEU A 27 -13.51 4.70 -1.14
C LEU A 27 -14.06 3.83 -2.26
N ARG A 28 -14.91 2.84 -2.00
CA ARG A 28 -15.71 2.18 -3.04
C ARG A 28 -16.70 3.16 -3.60
N LYS A 29 -17.48 3.86 -2.79
CA LYS A 29 -18.39 4.91 -3.26
C LYS A 29 -17.60 6.06 -3.85
N ASP A 30 -16.38 6.42 -3.46
CA ASP A 30 -15.62 7.49 -4.15
C ASP A 30 -14.93 6.97 -5.39
N VAL A 31 -14.50 5.71 -5.46
CA VAL A 31 -13.94 5.12 -6.69
C VAL A 31 -15.06 4.85 -7.68
N VAL A 32 -16.20 4.34 -7.21
CA VAL A 32 -17.42 4.05 -7.98
C VAL A 32 -18.20 5.33 -8.27
N ASN A 33 -18.29 6.31 -7.36
CA ASN A 33 -18.87 7.64 -7.63
C ASN A 33 -17.90 8.49 -8.39
N ARG A 34 -16.57 8.40 -8.22
CA ARG A 34 -15.64 8.99 -9.18
C ARG A 34 -15.94 8.35 -10.50
N TYR A 35 -15.82 7.03 -10.68
CA TYR A 35 -16.13 6.27 -11.91
C TYR A 35 -17.52 6.59 -12.51
N ASN A 36 -18.57 6.77 -11.69
CA ASN A 36 -19.94 7.07 -12.13
C ASN A 36 -20.15 8.55 -12.41
N MET A 37 -19.59 9.49 -11.62
CA MET A 37 -19.53 10.92 -11.96
C MET A 37 -18.71 11.14 -13.23
N LEU A 38 -17.67 10.36 -13.38
CA LEU A 38 -16.80 10.24 -14.53
C LEU A 38 -17.54 9.70 -15.77
N LYS A 39 -18.55 8.85 -15.55
CA LYS A 39 -19.48 8.33 -16.57
C LYS A 39 -20.64 9.27 -16.87
N SER A 40 -21.10 10.07 -15.90
CA SER A 40 -22.30 10.93 -15.98
C SER A 40 -22.01 12.40 -16.31
N ASN A 41 -20.86 12.94 -15.92
CA ASN A 41 -20.40 14.25 -16.32
C ASN A 41 -19.54 14.13 -17.59
N LYS A 42 -19.85 14.96 -18.58
CA LYS A 42 -19.01 15.26 -19.75
C LYS A 42 -17.71 16.01 -19.35
N SER A 43 -17.03 15.56 -18.30
CA SER A 43 -15.68 15.94 -17.88
C SER A 43 -14.66 14.86 -18.32
N HIS A 44 -14.85 14.38 -19.54
CA HIS A 44 -13.95 13.94 -20.62
C HIS A 44 -12.43 13.65 -20.44
N LYS A 45 -11.84 13.49 -19.25
CA LYS A 45 -10.43 13.04 -19.18
C LYS A 45 -10.24 11.70 -18.50
N THR A 46 -10.53 11.55 -17.21
CA THR A 46 -10.18 10.31 -16.49
C THR A 46 -10.97 9.07 -16.92
N VAL A 47 -12.24 9.17 -17.33
CA VAL A 47 -12.96 7.99 -17.90
C VAL A 47 -12.55 7.67 -19.29
N GLU A 48 -12.44 8.68 -20.15
CA GLU A 48 -11.91 8.44 -21.49
C GLU A 48 -10.54 7.78 -21.41
N LEU A 49 -9.70 8.15 -20.44
CA LEU A 49 -8.44 7.44 -20.17
C LEU A 49 -8.67 5.96 -19.83
N PHE A 50 -9.56 5.61 -18.90
CA PHE A 50 -9.78 4.22 -18.49
C PHE A 50 -10.55 3.36 -19.53
N THR A 51 -11.51 3.93 -20.26
CA THR A 51 -12.37 3.21 -21.21
C THR A 51 -11.92 3.30 -22.66
N ARG A 52 -11.18 4.34 -23.05
CA ARG A 52 -10.74 4.58 -24.44
C ARG A 52 -9.24 4.34 -24.65
N ASP A 53 -8.37 4.74 -23.70
CA ASP A 53 -6.91 4.64 -23.85
C ASP A 53 -6.28 3.44 -23.12
N MET A 54 -6.80 3.05 -21.96
CA MET A 54 -6.16 2.06 -21.07
C MET A 54 -6.61 0.60 -21.28
N LYS A 55 -7.72 0.37 -22.01
CA LYS A 55 -8.34 -0.96 -22.21
C LYS A 55 -8.39 -1.81 -20.92
N LEU A 56 -9.33 -1.46 -20.04
CA LEU A 56 -9.55 -2.02 -18.71
C LEU A 56 -9.31 -3.55 -18.53
N PRO A 57 -9.75 -4.45 -19.43
CA PRO A 57 -9.47 -5.88 -19.29
C PRO A 57 -7.98 -6.24 -19.23
N PHE A 58 -7.14 -5.50 -19.95
CA PHE A 58 -5.69 -5.73 -20.00
C PHE A 58 -4.99 -5.25 -18.74
N ILE A 59 -5.45 -4.13 -18.17
CA ILE A 59 -4.93 -3.63 -16.90
C ILE A 59 -5.31 -4.58 -15.76
N LEU A 60 -6.57 -5.03 -15.71
CA LEU A 60 -6.98 -5.98 -14.67
C LEU A 60 -6.28 -7.35 -14.78
N LYS A 61 -5.86 -7.74 -15.98
CA LYS A 61 -5.07 -8.95 -16.22
C LYS A 61 -3.60 -8.80 -15.77
N ASN A 62 -3.00 -7.64 -16.03
CA ASN A 62 -1.54 -7.45 -15.92
C ASN A 62 -1.11 -6.57 -14.72
N CYS A 63 -2.03 -5.87 -14.06
CA CYS A 63 -1.74 -4.95 -12.97
C CYS A 63 -2.48 -5.39 -11.70
N ASN A 64 -1.80 -5.32 -10.56
CA ASN A 64 -2.42 -5.53 -9.26
C ASN A 64 -3.49 -4.45 -9.01
N VAL A 65 -4.62 -4.84 -8.39
CA VAL A 65 -5.72 -3.95 -8.01
C VAL A 65 -5.21 -2.76 -7.20
N ASP A 66 -4.29 -2.98 -6.28
CA ASP A 66 -3.68 -1.94 -5.46
C ASP A 66 -2.85 -0.94 -6.29
N SER A 67 -2.21 -1.38 -7.37
CA SER A 67 -1.50 -0.48 -8.29
C SER A 67 -2.46 0.47 -9.00
N ILE A 68 -3.65 -0.03 -9.36
CA ILE A 68 -4.72 0.77 -9.97
C ILE A 68 -5.30 1.74 -8.93
N ARG A 69 -5.61 1.25 -7.72
CA ARG A 69 -6.12 2.09 -6.62
C ARG A 69 -5.16 3.23 -6.32
N TYR A 70 -3.88 2.91 -6.12
CA TYR A 70 -2.83 3.88 -5.87
C TYR A 70 -2.78 4.95 -6.97
N PHE A 71 -2.70 4.54 -8.24
CA PHE A 71 -2.63 5.46 -9.37
C PHE A 71 -3.85 6.39 -9.49
N ILE A 72 -5.05 5.88 -9.20
CA ILE A 72 -6.28 6.70 -9.24
C ILE A 72 -6.25 7.78 -8.16
N ILE A 73 -5.82 7.40 -6.94
CA ILE A 73 -5.85 8.25 -5.75
C ILE A 73 -4.71 9.27 -5.76
N SER A 74 -3.52 8.89 -6.18
CA SER A 74 -2.32 9.74 -6.19
C SER A 74 -2.38 10.93 -7.16
N ASN A 75 -3.45 11.02 -7.97
CA ASN A 75 -3.76 12.14 -8.86
C ASN A 75 -2.59 12.56 -9.77
N GLN A 76 -1.79 11.59 -10.22
CA GLN A 76 -0.71 11.82 -11.18
C GLN A 76 -1.24 12.40 -12.49
N ASP A 77 -0.37 13.09 -13.23
CA ASP A 77 -0.76 13.76 -14.48
C ASP A 77 -1.34 12.73 -15.46
N LYS A 78 -2.66 12.77 -15.65
CA LYS A 78 -3.38 11.74 -16.41
C LYS A 78 -3.43 12.06 -17.91
N ASN A 79 -2.82 13.15 -18.36
CA ASN A 79 -2.75 13.48 -19.78
C ASN A 79 -1.90 12.43 -20.55
N ARG A 80 -2.06 12.35 -21.88
CA ARG A 80 -1.47 11.33 -22.82
C ARG A 80 -0.36 10.46 -22.21
N GLY A 81 -0.64 9.17 -22.00
CA GLY A 81 0.31 8.21 -21.42
C GLY A 81 -0.07 7.68 -20.03
N ALA A 82 -1.37 7.59 -19.70
CA ALA A 82 -1.77 7.09 -18.37
C ALA A 82 -1.32 5.65 -18.11
N LEU A 83 -1.28 4.79 -19.14
CA LEU A 83 -0.78 3.41 -18.98
C LEU A 83 0.70 3.43 -18.60
N GLU A 84 1.51 4.21 -19.32
CA GLU A 84 2.91 4.46 -19.01
C GLU A 84 3.08 4.95 -17.58
N ASN A 85 2.28 5.93 -17.16
CA ASN A 85 2.35 6.49 -15.81
C ASN A 85 1.94 5.48 -14.74
N LEU A 86 0.91 4.65 -14.98
CA LEU A 86 0.51 3.58 -14.06
C LEU A 86 1.63 2.54 -13.91
N VAL A 87 2.22 2.09 -15.02
CA VAL A 87 3.35 1.15 -15.01
C VAL A 87 4.55 1.74 -14.29
N MET A 88 4.87 3.00 -14.57
CA MET A 88 5.97 3.73 -13.91
C MET A 88 5.75 3.84 -12.41
N GLU A 89 4.55 4.21 -11.96
CA GLU A 89 4.23 4.33 -10.53
C GLU A 89 4.26 2.97 -9.83
N ASN A 90 3.76 1.91 -10.48
CA ASN A 90 3.90 0.55 -9.96
C ASN A 90 5.37 0.16 -9.78
N ASN A 91 6.16 0.27 -10.84
CA ASN A 91 7.54 -0.22 -10.85
C ASN A 91 8.44 0.62 -9.94
N ASN A 92 8.33 1.94 -10.00
CA ASN A 92 9.25 2.82 -9.29
C ASN A 92 8.83 3.08 -7.84
N LYS A 93 7.54 3.27 -7.56
CA LYS A 93 7.08 3.58 -6.19
C LYS A 93 6.62 2.33 -5.44
N LEU A 94 5.67 1.57 -5.99
CA LEU A 94 5.08 0.45 -5.26
C LEU A 94 6.06 -0.70 -5.10
N LEU A 95 6.69 -1.13 -6.19
CA LEU A 95 7.73 -2.15 -6.18
C LEU A 95 9.06 -1.57 -5.69
N GLY A 96 9.53 -0.48 -6.30
CA GLY A 96 10.87 0.06 -6.07
C GLY A 96 11.12 0.70 -4.70
N ILE A 97 10.09 1.30 -4.07
CA ILE A 97 10.25 1.99 -2.77
C ILE A 97 9.59 1.18 -1.65
N LEU A 98 8.28 0.93 -1.74
CA LEU A 98 7.53 0.23 -0.69
C LEU A 98 7.89 -1.26 -0.65
N GLY A 99 7.81 -1.95 -1.79
CA GLY A 99 8.08 -3.37 -1.93
C GLY A 99 9.53 -3.71 -1.58
N ASN A 100 10.48 -2.93 -2.10
CA ASN A 100 11.90 -3.09 -1.81
C ASN A 100 12.21 -2.97 -0.31
N TYR A 101 11.70 -1.93 0.37
CA TYR A 101 11.89 -1.75 1.81
C TYR A 101 11.40 -2.96 2.60
N ILE A 102 10.13 -3.33 2.42
CA ILE A 102 9.51 -4.40 3.18
C ILE A 102 10.22 -5.73 2.92
N ASN A 103 10.48 -6.06 1.65
CA ASN A 103 11.14 -7.31 1.30
C ASN A 103 12.55 -7.39 1.88
N ARG A 104 13.34 -6.33 1.78
CA ARG A 104 14.71 -6.30 2.35
C ARG A 104 14.66 -6.52 3.86
N CYS A 105 13.86 -5.78 4.61
CA CYS A 105 13.79 -5.97 6.06
C CYS A 105 13.35 -7.39 6.45
N LEU A 106 12.29 -7.91 5.82
CA LEU A 106 11.75 -9.23 6.15
C LEU A 106 12.68 -10.38 5.75
N ILE A 107 13.38 -10.28 4.61
CA ILE A 107 14.38 -11.27 4.18
C ILE A 107 15.54 -11.30 5.19
N TYR A 108 16.00 -10.15 5.66
CA TYR A 108 17.06 -10.09 6.67
C TYR A 108 16.62 -10.73 7.99
N VAL A 109 15.43 -10.39 8.49
CA VAL A 109 14.88 -11.04 9.69
C VAL A 109 14.74 -12.55 9.50
N LYS A 110 14.28 -12.99 8.34
CA LYS A 110 14.16 -14.43 8.04
C LYS A 110 15.51 -15.13 8.01
N ARG A 111 16.51 -14.52 7.36
CA ARG A 111 17.85 -15.08 7.16
C ARG A 111 18.64 -15.17 8.46
N TYR A 112 18.64 -14.11 9.26
CA TYR A 112 19.53 -14.00 10.42
C TYR A 112 18.85 -14.33 11.76
N PHE A 113 17.52 -14.25 11.82
CA PHE A 113 16.74 -14.48 13.05
C PHE A 113 15.72 -15.62 12.91
N GLY A 114 15.81 -16.42 11.84
CA GLY A 114 14.90 -17.53 11.59
C GLY A 114 13.43 -17.09 11.45
N GLY A 115 13.22 -15.83 11.08
CA GLY A 115 11.90 -15.20 10.98
C GLY A 115 11.30 -14.80 12.32
N LYS A 116 12.00 -14.90 13.44
CA LYS A 116 11.52 -14.36 14.72
C LYS A 116 11.79 -12.87 14.77
N LEU A 117 10.92 -12.09 15.41
CA LEU A 117 11.20 -10.69 15.71
C LEU A 117 12.51 -10.64 16.54
N PRO A 118 13.52 -9.85 16.12
CA PRO A 118 14.76 -9.69 16.89
C PRO A 118 14.50 -9.15 18.30
N ALA A 119 15.48 -9.22 19.20
CA ALA A 119 15.38 -8.56 20.49
C ALA A 119 15.52 -7.04 20.31
N GLY A 120 14.74 -6.26 21.06
CA GLY A 120 14.80 -4.81 20.98
C GLY A 120 13.62 -4.14 21.66
N ASN A 121 13.67 -2.83 21.74
CA ASN A 121 12.55 -1.98 22.15
C ASN A 121 12.33 -0.93 21.07
N VAL A 122 11.08 -0.54 20.82
CA VAL A 122 10.84 0.48 19.78
C VAL A 122 11.52 1.79 20.18
N ASP A 123 12.31 2.35 19.27
CA ASP A 123 12.91 3.67 19.46
C ASP A 123 11.81 4.71 19.71
N THR A 124 11.99 5.56 20.73
CA THR A 124 10.96 6.49 21.18
C THR A 124 10.64 7.56 20.14
N ASN A 125 11.62 7.96 19.33
CA ASN A 125 11.41 8.89 18.22
C ASN A 125 10.66 8.21 17.07
N ILE A 126 10.98 6.94 16.77
CA ILE A 126 10.22 6.16 15.79
C ILE A 126 8.77 6.02 16.23
N LYS A 127 8.51 5.57 17.47
CA LYS A 127 7.16 5.45 18.02
C LYS A 127 6.39 6.77 17.95
N LYS A 128 7.02 7.88 18.36
CA LYS A 128 6.42 9.22 18.28
C LYS A 128 6.10 9.61 16.83
N SER A 129 7.02 9.36 15.90
CA SER A 129 6.83 9.68 14.48
C SER A 129 5.70 8.88 13.83
N ILE A 130 5.53 7.60 14.19
CA ILE A 130 4.43 6.76 13.72
C ILE A 130 3.09 7.28 14.26
N ASN A 131 3.01 7.61 15.56
CA ASN A 131 1.79 8.16 16.14
C ASN A 131 1.39 9.49 15.46
N ASN A 132 2.35 10.39 15.24
CA ASN A 132 2.10 11.62 14.49
C ASN A 132 1.62 11.34 13.06
N LEU A 133 2.15 10.30 12.41
CA LEU A 133 1.73 9.89 11.08
C LEU A 133 0.27 9.41 11.08
N TYR A 134 -0.15 8.59 12.06
CA TYR A 134 -1.56 8.21 12.22
C TYR A 134 -2.47 9.44 12.39
N ASP A 135 -2.10 10.39 13.23
CA ASP A 135 -2.88 11.60 13.47
C ASP A 135 -3.01 12.46 12.21
N ASN A 136 -1.91 12.68 11.48
CA ASN A 136 -1.88 13.51 10.28
C ASN A 136 -2.66 12.85 9.12
N VAL A 137 -2.36 11.57 8.85
CA VAL A 137 -3.03 10.80 7.80
C VAL A 137 -4.52 10.67 8.09
N GLY A 138 -4.89 10.41 9.35
CA GLY A 138 -6.29 10.35 9.77
C GLY A 138 -7.05 11.64 9.44
N LYS A 139 -6.52 12.80 9.84
CA LYS A 139 -7.11 14.12 9.54
C LYS A 139 -7.25 14.38 8.04
N MET A 140 -6.25 14.00 7.25
CA MET A 140 -6.29 14.15 5.79
C MET A 140 -7.37 13.26 5.17
N ILE A 141 -7.50 12.01 5.62
CA ILE A 141 -8.54 11.08 5.17
C ILE A 141 -9.94 11.63 5.49
N GLU A 142 -10.16 12.11 6.71
CA GLU A 142 -11.45 12.72 7.12
C GLU A 142 -11.80 13.96 6.30
N SER A 143 -10.78 14.74 5.94
CA SER A 143 -10.91 15.92 5.09
C SER A 143 -10.96 15.58 3.60
N LYS A 144 -11.03 14.29 3.22
CA LYS A 144 -11.06 13.78 1.84
C LYS A 144 -9.82 14.12 1.01
N GLN A 145 -8.70 14.43 1.67
CA GLN A 145 -7.39 14.71 1.07
C GLN A 145 -6.57 13.42 0.88
N PHE A 146 -7.14 12.45 0.18
CA PHE A 146 -6.57 11.10 0.03
C PHE A 146 -5.21 11.06 -0.67
N ASN A 147 -4.98 11.96 -1.64
CA ASN A 147 -3.68 12.09 -2.32
C ASN A 147 -2.60 12.57 -1.34
N SER A 148 -2.89 13.62 -0.56
CA SER A 148 -1.97 14.14 0.45
C SER A 148 -1.68 13.12 1.54
N ALA A 149 -2.70 12.36 1.97
CA ALA A 149 -2.53 11.26 2.91
C ALA A 149 -1.55 10.19 2.38
N LEU A 150 -1.71 9.78 1.12
CA LEU A 150 -0.79 8.83 0.48
C LEU A 150 0.63 9.40 0.35
N ASP A 151 0.77 10.66 -0.06
CA ASP A 151 2.08 11.31 -0.21
C ASP A 151 2.82 11.37 1.13
N GLU A 152 2.13 11.72 2.22
CA GLU A 152 2.69 11.74 3.57
C GLU A 152 3.19 10.35 4.01
N ILE A 153 2.43 9.30 3.72
CA ILE A 153 2.84 7.92 4.00
C ILE A 153 4.08 7.54 3.16
N PHE A 154 4.14 7.91 1.88
CA PHE A 154 5.29 7.60 1.02
C PHE A 154 6.55 8.39 1.41
N ILE A 155 6.41 9.62 1.90
CA ILE A 155 7.52 10.37 2.50
C ILE A 155 8.05 9.60 3.71
N TYR A 156 7.18 9.05 4.55
CA TYR A 156 7.59 8.24 5.69
C TYR A 156 8.29 6.93 5.27
N ILE A 157 7.78 6.24 4.25
CA ILE A 157 8.42 5.03 3.71
C ILE A 157 9.83 5.33 3.21
N LYS A 158 10.05 6.47 2.54
CA LYS A 158 11.40 6.89 2.11
C LYS A 158 12.33 7.10 3.30
N LYS A 159 11.88 7.79 4.35
CA LYS A 159 12.65 7.94 5.60
C LYS A 159 12.97 6.60 6.24
N ALA A 160 12.06 5.63 6.17
CA ALA A 160 12.28 4.29 6.70
C ALA A 160 13.31 3.50 5.87
N ASN A 161 13.34 3.67 4.55
CA ASN A 161 14.41 3.14 3.69
C ASN A 161 15.76 3.75 4.07
N GLU A 162 15.83 5.08 4.17
CA GLU A 162 17.05 5.80 4.56
C GLU A 162 17.55 5.35 5.94
N TYR A 163 16.64 5.14 6.89
CA TYR A 163 16.99 4.57 8.20
C TYR A 163 17.63 3.19 8.06
N PHE A 164 17.04 2.27 7.28
CA PHE A 164 17.60 0.95 7.05
C PHE A 164 18.98 1.02 6.37
N ASP A 165 19.13 1.87 5.35
CA ASP A 165 20.36 1.99 4.57
C ASP A 165 21.49 2.63 5.38
N ASN A 166 21.21 3.68 6.17
CA ASN A 166 22.21 4.36 6.98
C ASN A 166 22.74 3.49 8.12
N ASN A 167 21.93 2.59 8.66
CA ASN A 167 22.35 1.67 9.72
C ASN A 167 23.09 0.43 9.19
N GLN A 168 23.05 0.16 7.88
CA GLN A 168 23.77 -0.92 7.23
C GLN A 168 23.68 -2.27 7.98
N PRO A 169 22.47 -2.79 8.27
CA PRO A 169 22.30 -3.98 9.11
C PRO A 169 23.03 -5.22 8.55
N TRP A 170 23.33 -5.25 7.26
CA TRP A 170 24.09 -6.33 6.63
C TRP A 170 25.57 -6.38 7.02
N ILE A 171 26.14 -5.28 7.51
CA ILE A 171 27.50 -5.24 8.08
C ILE A 171 27.42 -5.50 9.59
N GLN A 172 26.47 -4.85 10.27
CA GLN A 172 26.31 -4.97 11.73
C GLN A 172 26.06 -6.40 12.21
N VAL A 173 25.54 -7.28 11.36
CA VAL A 173 25.29 -8.68 11.74
C VAL A 173 26.54 -9.42 12.20
N ASP A 174 27.71 -9.05 11.65
CA ASP A 174 29.00 -9.64 11.98
C ASP A 174 29.80 -8.78 12.99
N GLU A 175 29.53 -7.47 13.05
CA GLU A 175 30.28 -6.52 13.91
C GLU A 175 29.61 -6.23 15.25
N ASN A 176 28.30 -5.97 15.25
CA ASN A 176 27.52 -5.61 16.43
C ASN A 176 26.08 -6.12 16.34
N ARG A 177 25.89 -7.36 16.78
CA ARG A 177 24.61 -8.07 16.72
C ARG A 177 23.49 -7.33 17.46
N SER A 178 23.76 -6.69 18.59
CA SER A 178 22.74 -5.99 19.37
C SER A 178 22.17 -4.78 18.62
N GLU A 179 23.02 -4.00 17.94
CA GLU A 179 22.57 -2.89 17.11
C GLU A 179 21.79 -3.38 15.87
N ASN A 180 22.26 -4.46 15.24
CA ASN A 180 21.55 -5.08 14.13
C ASN A 180 20.12 -5.51 14.52
N GLU A 181 19.99 -6.18 15.67
CA GLU A 181 18.72 -6.62 16.23
C GLU A 181 17.78 -5.43 16.45
N GLN A 182 18.28 -4.35 17.04
CA GLN A 182 17.52 -3.14 17.33
C GLN A 182 17.06 -2.39 16.04
N VAL A 183 17.91 -2.32 15.02
CA VAL A 183 17.57 -1.69 13.72
C VAL A 183 16.48 -2.47 13.02
N LEU A 184 16.63 -3.80 12.94
CA LEU A 184 15.63 -4.66 12.30
C LEU A 184 14.32 -4.67 13.09
N TYR A 185 14.39 -4.67 14.42
CA TYR A 185 13.22 -4.54 15.28
C TYR A 185 12.40 -3.29 14.91
N ASN A 186 13.05 -2.12 14.88
CA ASN A 186 12.41 -0.86 14.52
C ASN A 186 11.79 -0.91 13.11
N CYS A 187 12.49 -1.50 12.15
CA CYS A 187 11.98 -1.66 10.78
C CYS A 187 10.71 -2.52 10.74
N ILE A 188 10.67 -3.63 11.48
CA ILE A 188 9.49 -4.49 11.53
C ILE A 188 8.29 -3.77 12.17
N ILE A 189 8.51 -2.97 13.21
CA ILE A 189 7.46 -2.15 13.83
C ILE A 189 6.92 -1.09 12.85
N ILE A 190 7.80 -0.45 12.08
CA ILE A 190 7.39 0.48 11.02
C ILE A 190 6.53 -0.25 9.98
N ILE A 191 6.98 -1.40 9.47
CA ILE A 191 6.25 -2.19 8.46
C ILE A 191 4.87 -2.62 8.97
N ALA A 192 4.79 -3.08 10.22
CA ALA A 192 3.53 -3.46 10.83
C ALA A 192 2.55 -2.27 10.84
N ASN A 193 2.99 -1.09 11.26
CA ASN A 193 2.15 0.10 11.31
C ASN A 193 1.80 0.67 9.93
N LEU A 194 2.71 0.57 8.96
CA LEU A 194 2.41 0.90 7.56
C LEU A 194 1.28 0.05 7.01
N SER A 195 1.13 -1.22 7.43
CA SER A 195 0.01 -2.05 7.01
C SER A 195 -1.35 -1.51 7.46
N ASN A 196 -1.45 -0.79 8.59
CA ASN A 196 -2.68 -0.11 8.99
C ASN A 196 -2.89 1.19 8.20
N LEU A 197 -1.84 2.00 8.06
CA LEU A 197 -1.92 3.31 7.40
C LEU A 197 -2.24 3.20 5.90
N LEU A 198 -1.73 2.16 5.26
CA LEU A 198 -1.96 1.89 3.84
C LEU A 198 -3.25 1.12 3.56
N GLU A 199 -3.88 0.51 4.57
CA GLU A 199 -5.07 -0.33 4.41
C GLU A 199 -6.19 0.35 3.61
N PRO A 200 -6.54 1.64 3.85
CA PRO A 200 -7.52 2.36 3.03
C PRO A 200 -7.19 2.33 1.53
N PHE A 201 -5.92 2.39 1.18
CA PHE A 201 -5.47 2.65 -0.18
C PHE A 201 -5.10 1.36 -0.91
N MET A 202 -4.43 0.43 -0.23
CA MET A 202 -3.83 -0.78 -0.79
C MET A 202 -4.09 -2.02 0.10
N PRO A 203 -5.36 -2.47 0.22
CA PRO A 203 -5.75 -3.53 1.15
C PRO A 203 -5.13 -4.90 0.82
N GLU A 204 -4.90 -5.25 -0.44
CA GLU A 204 -4.32 -6.56 -0.78
C GLU A 204 -2.85 -6.68 -0.34
N CYS A 205 -2.09 -5.60 -0.56
CA CYS A 205 -0.73 -5.42 -0.09
C CYS A 205 -0.68 -5.49 1.43
N CYS A 206 -1.57 -4.78 2.13
CA CYS A 206 -1.63 -4.78 3.59
C CYS A 206 -1.98 -6.17 4.13
N SER A 207 -2.92 -6.88 3.51
CA SER A 207 -3.23 -8.28 3.83
C SER A 207 -2.03 -9.22 3.65
N LYS A 208 -1.22 -9.04 2.59
CA LYS A 208 0.05 -9.78 2.43
C LYS A 208 1.03 -9.45 3.57
N ILE A 209 1.25 -8.17 3.88
CA ILE A 209 2.15 -7.73 4.96
C ILE A 209 1.72 -8.33 6.31
N ARG A 210 0.42 -8.28 6.62
CA ARG A 210 -0.12 -8.85 7.87
C ARG A 210 0.10 -10.34 7.96
N ARG A 211 -0.12 -11.08 6.85
CA ARG A 211 0.20 -12.51 6.77
C ARG A 211 1.69 -12.79 6.94
N PHE A 212 2.55 -11.92 6.40
CA PHE A 212 3.99 -12.05 6.61
C PHE A 212 4.36 -11.88 8.07
N LEU A 213 3.73 -10.97 8.80
CA LEU A 213 4.06 -10.68 10.21
C LEU A 213 3.23 -11.45 11.24
N ASP A 214 2.25 -12.22 10.78
CA ASP A 214 1.28 -12.94 11.62
C ASP A 214 0.55 -12.01 12.61
N ILE A 215 0.11 -10.86 12.10
CA ILE A 215 -0.65 -9.85 12.87
C ILE A 215 -2.13 -9.89 12.50
N SER A 216 -2.97 -9.50 13.45
CA SER A 216 -4.43 -9.52 13.31
C SER A 216 -4.95 -8.55 12.23
N ILE A 217 -6.26 -8.65 11.96
CA ILE A 217 -7.02 -7.78 11.06
C ILE A 217 -6.73 -6.28 11.27
N PRO A 218 -6.92 -5.45 10.21
CA PRO A 218 -6.66 -4.02 10.28
C PRO A 218 -7.43 -3.31 11.39
N LYS A 219 -6.73 -2.40 12.06
CA LYS A 219 -7.27 -1.47 13.07
C LYS A 219 -6.51 -0.15 12.96
N TRP A 220 -7.21 0.98 13.06
CA TRP A 220 -6.57 2.30 13.07
C TRP A 220 -5.96 2.62 14.44
N GLU A 221 -5.00 1.79 14.85
CA GLU A 221 -4.29 1.91 16.12
C GLU A 221 -2.83 1.50 15.93
N TYR A 222 -1.95 2.04 16.78
CA TYR A 222 -0.55 1.63 16.80
C TYR A 222 -0.41 0.12 17.05
N ILE A 223 0.38 -0.57 16.24
CA ILE A 223 0.75 -1.96 16.44
C ILE A 223 1.99 -2.02 17.32
N GLU A 224 1.81 -2.62 18.50
CA GLU A 224 2.87 -2.93 19.44
C GLU A 224 3.58 -4.24 19.08
N GLU A 225 4.82 -4.35 19.51
CA GLU A 225 5.72 -5.48 19.28
C GLU A 225 5.15 -6.84 19.71
N THR A 226 4.37 -6.87 20.79
CA THR A 226 3.77 -8.09 21.36
C THR A 226 2.76 -8.75 20.43
N LYS A 227 2.26 -8.01 19.43
CA LYS A 227 1.33 -8.52 18.43
C LYS A 227 2.03 -9.23 17.27
N ILE A 228 3.35 -9.07 17.11
CA ILE A 228 4.11 -9.62 15.98
C ILE A 228 4.68 -10.98 16.38
N ILE A 229 4.14 -12.05 15.80
CA ILE A 229 4.46 -13.42 16.22
C ILE A 229 5.68 -13.95 15.46
N LYS A 230 5.65 -13.90 14.11
CA LYS A 230 6.72 -14.44 13.27
C LYS A 230 6.62 -13.94 11.82
N VAL A 231 7.78 -13.77 11.19
CA VAL A 231 7.92 -13.61 9.75
C VAL A 231 7.70 -14.95 9.02
N ASN A 232 6.57 -15.05 8.31
CA ASN A 232 6.11 -16.21 7.57
C ASN A 232 6.71 -16.31 6.15
N LYS A 233 6.12 -17.15 5.29
CA LYS A 233 6.53 -17.26 3.89
C LYS A 233 6.26 -15.94 3.16
N LEU A 234 7.32 -15.36 2.62
CA LEU A 234 7.27 -14.13 1.82
C LEU A 234 6.84 -14.45 0.39
N SER A 235 6.13 -13.52 -0.21
CA SER A 235 5.80 -13.47 -1.64
C SER A 235 5.94 -12.03 -2.13
N PRO A 236 6.12 -11.79 -3.44
CA PRO A 236 6.12 -10.43 -3.97
C PRO A 236 4.85 -9.65 -3.57
N LEU A 237 5.05 -8.41 -3.12
CA LEU A 237 3.94 -7.48 -2.86
C LEU A 237 3.37 -6.97 -4.17
N PHE A 238 4.26 -6.53 -5.06
CA PHE A 238 4.01 -6.07 -6.42
C PHE A 238 4.97 -6.78 -7.37
N ASP A 239 4.56 -6.94 -8.61
CA ASP A 239 5.38 -7.50 -9.68
C ASP A 239 5.84 -6.39 -10.62
N TRP A 240 6.97 -6.61 -11.28
CA TRP A 240 7.42 -5.72 -12.34
C TRP A 240 6.44 -5.83 -13.51
N ILE A 241 6.02 -4.68 -14.03
CA ILE A 241 5.16 -4.61 -15.20
C ILE A 241 6.00 -4.18 -16.40
N ASP A 242 6.08 -5.04 -17.41
CA ASP A 242 6.62 -4.67 -18.71
C ASP A 242 5.52 -4.00 -19.55
N ILE A 243 5.78 -2.75 -19.95
CA ILE A 243 4.83 -1.97 -20.73
C ILE A 243 4.69 -2.49 -22.17
N ASP A 244 5.76 -3.05 -22.74
CA ASP A 244 5.76 -3.53 -24.11
C ASP A 244 4.93 -4.81 -24.22
N ASP A 245 4.97 -5.68 -23.21
CA ASP A 245 4.07 -6.84 -23.10
C ASP A 245 2.60 -6.41 -23.12
N ILE A 246 2.24 -5.39 -22.34
CA ILE A 246 0.87 -4.86 -22.33
C ILE A 246 0.52 -4.28 -23.69
N LYS A 247 1.42 -3.49 -24.31
CA LYS A 247 1.19 -2.90 -25.63
C LYS A 247 1.00 -3.95 -26.71
N ASP A 248 1.73 -5.06 -26.65
CA ASP A 248 1.60 -6.15 -27.61
C ASP A 248 0.30 -6.93 -27.42
N ASP A 249 -0.12 -7.19 -26.18
CA ASP A 249 -1.44 -7.73 -25.88
C ASP A 249 -2.56 -6.82 -26.41
N ILE A 250 -2.42 -5.51 -26.24
CA ILE A 250 -3.32 -4.48 -26.77
C ILE A 250 -3.37 -4.53 -28.31
N LYS A 251 -2.23 -4.67 -29.00
CA LYS A 251 -2.18 -4.77 -30.48
C LYS A 251 -2.85 -6.05 -30.97
N LYS A 252 -2.54 -7.20 -30.37
CA LYS A 252 -3.12 -8.50 -30.72
C LYS A 252 -4.65 -8.49 -30.59
N TYR A 253 -5.15 -7.87 -29.53
CA TYR A 253 -6.59 -7.71 -29.34
C TYR A 253 -7.25 -6.92 -30.47
N ASN A 254 -6.68 -5.76 -30.82
CA ASN A 254 -7.23 -4.94 -31.91
C ASN A 254 -7.23 -5.69 -33.25
N TYR A 255 -6.17 -6.45 -33.53
CA TYR A 255 -6.07 -7.28 -34.72
C TYR A 255 -7.17 -8.35 -34.79
N ASN A 256 -7.43 -9.04 -33.67
CA ASN A 256 -8.46 -10.08 -33.60
C ASN A 256 -9.88 -9.52 -33.63
N SER A 257 -10.14 -8.37 -33.00
CA SER A 257 -11.45 -7.70 -33.06
C SER A 257 -11.79 -7.19 -34.46
N LEU A 258 -10.78 -6.81 -35.26
CA LEU A 258 -10.98 -6.42 -36.66
C LEU A 258 -11.27 -7.62 -37.57
N LYS A 259 -10.72 -8.81 -37.28
CA LYS A 259 -11.00 -10.04 -38.03
C LYS A 259 -12.33 -10.71 -37.67
N GLY A 260 -12.78 -10.60 -36.42
CA GLY A 260 -14.04 -11.17 -35.95
C GLY A 260 -15.31 -10.39 -36.35
N GLY A 261 -15.16 -9.21 -36.98
CA GLY A 261 -16.27 -8.39 -37.46
C GLY A 261 -16.59 -8.55 -38.96
N ILE A 262 -15.97 -9.52 -39.65
CA ILE A 262 -16.15 -9.78 -41.10
C ILE A 262 -16.77 -11.18 -41.34
N SER A 263 -17.46 -11.76 -40.35
CA SER A 263 -18.22 -13.01 -40.52
C SER A 263 -19.70 -12.79 -40.28
#